data_AF-A0A6G1SMJ2-F1
#
_entry.id   AF-A0A6G1SMJ2-F1
#
_cell.length_a   1.000
_cell.length_b   1.000
_cell.length_c   1.000
_cell.angle_alpha   90.00
_cell.angle_beta   90.00
_cell.angle_gamma   90.00
#
_symmetry.space_group_name_H-M   'P 1'
#
loop_
_entity.id
_entity.type
_entity.pdbx_description
1 polymer ?
#
loop_
_entity_poly.entity_id
_entity_poly.type
_entity_poly.pdbx_seq_one_letter_code
_entity_poly.pdbx_strand_id
1 'polypeptide(L)'
;QLLLQQQQQQQQQQLLLQEQQQHLEQLQEEQHIHQQQQEQQLQQLREQHQQHQEQQVNAVKEEPNTTQTTEDRKRTWVVKSNKSPNDDNIITICQLELTKPDTWTPDQVAQYVSSKGFAEESDLFRQQTIDGISLLMMKRTDFTYGLKMKLGPALKLYEQVCRLRRNYEQETATAS
;
A
#
# COMPACT_ATOMS: atom_id res chain seq x y z
N GLN A 1 62.40 -41.34 6.71
CA GLN A 1 61.68 -40.48 7.68
C GLN A 1 61.09 -39.24 7.03
N LEU A 2 61.87 -38.44 6.28
CA LEU A 2 61.39 -37.22 5.60
C LEU A 2 60.23 -37.46 4.60
N LEU A 3 60.30 -38.51 3.78
CA LEU A 3 59.23 -38.84 2.82
C LEU A 3 57.90 -39.18 3.52
N LEU A 4 57.96 -39.91 4.64
CA LEU A 4 56.79 -40.25 5.43
C LEU A 4 56.17 -39.00 6.06
N GLN A 5 57.02 -38.09 6.54
CA GLN A 5 56.58 -36.80 7.07
C GLN A 5 55.92 -35.94 5.98
N GLN A 6 56.49 -35.89 4.77
CA GLN A 6 55.90 -35.18 3.63
C GLN A 6 54.56 -35.79 3.24
N GLN A 7 54.45 -37.13 3.17
CA GLN A 7 53.20 -37.82 2.87
C GLN A 7 52.13 -37.53 3.93
N GLN A 8 52.50 -37.55 5.21
CA GLN A 8 51.59 -37.21 6.31
C GLN A 8 51.11 -35.76 6.22
N GLN A 9 52.01 -34.82 5.91
CA GLN A 9 51.65 -33.42 5.71
C GLN A 9 50.69 -33.23 4.53
N GLN A 10 50.91 -33.95 3.43
CA GLN A 10 50.03 -33.91 2.27
C GLN A 10 48.62 -34.47 2.59
N GLN A 11 48.55 -35.56 3.35
CA GLN A 11 47.27 -36.11 3.81
C GLN A 11 46.51 -35.12 4.71
N GLN A 12 47.22 -34.46 5.63
CA GLN A 12 46.61 -33.44 6.49
C GLN A 12 46.08 -32.26 5.68
N GLN A 13 46.80 -31.81 4.65
CA GLN A 13 46.32 -30.75 3.75
C GLN A 13 45.08 -31.17 2.95
N GLN A 14 45.03 -32.42 2.47
CA GLN A 14 43.84 -32.94 1.79
C GLN A 14 42.63 -33.02 2.71
N LEU A 15 42.82 -33.49 3.96
CA LEU A 15 41.75 -33.55 4.94
C LEU A 15 41.19 -32.15 5.23
N LEU A 16 42.07 -31.17 5.47
CA LEU A 16 41.66 -29.79 5.73
C LEU A 16 40.90 -29.16 4.56
N LEU A 17 41.31 -29.47 3.32
CA LEU A 17 40.61 -28.98 2.13
C LEU A 17 39.21 -29.61 2.01
N GLN A 18 39.10 -30.90 2.31
CA GLN A 18 37.82 -31.61 2.33
C GLN A 18 36.89 -31.05 3.41
N GLU A 19 37.39 -30.79 4.62
CA GLU A 19 36.61 -30.18 5.70
C GLU A 19 36.12 -28.78 5.32
N GLN A 20 36.96 -27.96 4.67
CA GLN A 20 36.55 -26.65 4.17
C GLN A 20 35.46 -26.75 3.08
N GLN A 21 35.56 -27.74 2.19
CA GLN A 21 34.55 -27.96 1.17
C GLN A 21 33.21 -28.38 1.77
N GLN A 22 33.23 -29.30 2.74
CA GLN A 22 32.03 -29.73 3.46
C GLN A 22 31.39 -28.57 4.23
N HIS A 23 32.20 -27.73 4.88
CA HIS A 23 31.67 -26.56 5.59
C HIS A 23 31.03 -25.55 4.63
N LEU A 24 31.63 -25.35 3.45
CA LEU A 24 31.05 -24.47 2.44
C LEU A 24 29.72 -25.01 1.90
N GLU A 25 29.62 -26.32 1.68
CA GLU A 25 28.37 -26.99 1.28
C GLU A 25 27.29 -26.87 2.38
N GLN A 26 27.66 -27.07 3.64
CA GLN A 26 26.75 -26.86 4.76
C GLN A 26 26.23 -25.42 4.82
N LEU A 27 27.10 -24.43 4.63
CA LEU A 27 26.70 -23.03 4.63
C LEU A 27 25.72 -22.73 3.48
N GLN A 28 25.94 -23.32 2.31
CA GLN A 28 25.02 -23.20 1.17
C GLN A 28 23.66 -23.86 1.46
N GLU A 29 23.68 -25.04 2.09
CA GLU A 29 22.45 -25.74 2.49
C GLU A 29 21.66 -24.94 3.55
N GLU A 30 22.34 -24.40 4.57
CA GLU A 30 21.72 -23.52 5.56
C GLU A 30 21.08 -22.28 4.93
N GLN A 31 21.77 -21.65 3.97
CA GLN A 31 21.21 -20.54 3.20
C GLN A 31 19.98 -20.97 2.40
N HIS A 32 20.02 -22.14 1.76
CA HIS A 32 18.88 -22.66 1.01
C HIS A 32 17.68 -22.95 1.91
N ILE A 33 17.90 -23.58 3.06
CA ILE A 33 16.87 -23.86 4.06
C ILE A 33 16.25 -22.56 4.56
N HIS A 34 17.07 -21.56 4.90
CA HIS A 34 16.58 -20.27 5.36
C HIS A 34 15.74 -19.55 4.30
N GLN A 35 16.20 -19.57 3.04
CA GLN A 35 15.45 -18.99 1.92
C GLN A 35 14.12 -19.71 1.69
N GLN A 36 14.11 -21.04 1.71
CA GLN A 36 12.90 -21.83 1.57
C GLN A 36 11.90 -21.56 2.71
N GLN A 37 12.37 -21.42 3.95
CA GLN A 37 11.52 -21.05 5.08
C GLN A 37 10.91 -19.66 4.90
N GLN A 38 11.67 -18.69 4.38
CA GLN A 38 11.14 -17.36 4.10
C GLN A 38 10.04 -17.39 3.03
N GLU A 39 10.23 -18.18 1.97
CA GLU A 39 9.22 -18.36 0.93
C GLU A 39 7.95 -19.04 1.45
N GLN A 40 8.08 -20.06 2.31
CA GLN A 40 6.95 -20.71 2.96
C GLN A 40 6.16 -19.73 3.84
N GLN A 41 6.84 -18.89 4.62
CA GLN A 41 6.17 -17.85 5.43
C GLN A 41 5.41 -16.86 4.55
N LEU A 42 6.00 -16.44 3.41
CA LEU A 42 5.34 -15.55 2.47
C LEU A 42 4.11 -16.20 1.83
N GLN A 43 4.18 -17.50 1.50
CA GLN A 43 3.04 -18.24 0.96
C GLN A 43 1.91 -18.33 1.99
N GLN A 44 2.21 -18.65 3.25
CA GLN A 44 1.21 -18.69 4.30
C GLN A 44 0.50 -17.34 4.50
N LEU A 45 1.26 -16.24 4.44
CA LEU A 45 0.69 -14.89 4.52
C LEU A 45 -0.25 -14.58 3.34
N ARG A 46 0.10 -15.03 2.12
CA ARG A 46 -0.77 -14.87 0.94
C ARG A 46 -2.07 -15.65 1.10
N GLU A 47 -2.00 -16.89 1.58
CA GLU A 47 -3.17 -17.73 1.81
C GLU A 47 -4.10 -17.12 2.88
N GLN A 48 -3.54 -16.59 3.98
CA GLN A 48 -4.32 -15.86 4.98
C GLN A 48 -5.02 -14.63 4.37
N HIS A 49 -4.31 -13.85 3.55
CA HIS A 49 -4.90 -12.70 2.87
C HIS A 49 -6.03 -13.10 1.92
N GLN A 50 -5.87 -14.18 1.17
CA GLN A 50 -6.89 -14.70 0.26
C GLN A 50 -8.14 -15.18 1.02
N GLN A 51 -7.97 -15.95 2.11
CA GLN A 51 -9.10 -16.39 2.93
C GLN A 51 -9.87 -15.22 3.55
N HIS A 52 -9.15 -14.20 4.03
CA HIS A 52 -9.78 -13.00 4.60
C HIS A 52 -10.54 -12.20 3.53
N GLN A 53 -10.06 -12.20 2.28
CA GLN A 53 -10.76 -11.60 1.16
C GLN A 53 -12.04 -12.37 0.78
N GLU A 54 -12.02 -13.70 0.78
CA GLU A 54 -13.19 -14.55 0.49
C GLU A 54 -14.30 -14.45 1.56
N GLN A 55 -13.92 -14.32 2.84
CA GLN A 55 -14.88 -14.10 3.94
C GLN A 55 -15.61 -12.75 3.83
N GLN A 56 -14.96 -11.71 3.29
CA GLN A 56 -15.60 -10.41 3.05
C GLN A 56 -16.55 -10.43 1.83
N VAL A 57 -16.36 -11.34 0.86
CA VAL A 57 -17.22 -11.46 -0.34
C VAL A 57 -18.49 -12.29 -0.07
N ASN A 58 -18.44 -13.22 0.89
CA ASN A 58 -19.61 -14.05 1.25
C ASN A 58 -20.62 -13.34 2.17
N ALA A 59 -20.23 -12.27 2.88
CA ALA A 59 -21.13 -11.48 3.72
C ALA A 59 -22.11 -10.59 2.92
N VAL A 60 -22.00 -10.52 1.59
CA VAL A 60 -22.85 -9.68 0.71
C VAL A 60 -23.90 -10.52 -0.06
N LYS A 61 -24.01 -11.83 0.17
CA LYS A 61 -24.89 -12.72 -0.62
C LYS A 61 -26.22 -13.13 0.01
N GLU A 62 -26.56 -12.63 1.20
CA GLU A 62 -27.89 -12.91 1.78
C GLU A 62 -28.61 -11.59 2.08
N GLU A 63 -29.57 -11.22 1.22
CA GLU A 63 -30.92 -10.74 1.54
C GLU A 63 -31.73 -10.60 0.21
N PRO A 64 -33.07 -10.69 0.25
CA PRO A 64 -33.87 -11.41 -0.72
C PRO A 64 -34.40 -10.58 -1.90
N ASN A 65 -34.73 -11.35 -2.94
CA ASN A 65 -35.50 -10.98 -4.12
C ASN A 65 -36.82 -10.24 -3.77
N THR A 66 -37.06 -9.08 -4.38
CA THR A 66 -38.41 -8.62 -4.71
C THR A 66 -38.37 -7.90 -6.06
N THR A 67 -39.15 -8.46 -7.00
CA THR A 67 -39.41 -7.99 -8.36
C THR A 67 -40.37 -6.79 -8.36
N GLN A 68 -40.37 -6.04 -9.48
CA GLN A 68 -41.29 -4.96 -9.91
C GLN A 68 -40.70 -3.56 -9.64
N THR A 69 -40.65 -2.58 -10.55
CA THR A 69 -41.36 -2.31 -11.81
C THR A 69 -40.52 -1.34 -12.67
N THR A 70 -40.94 -1.20 -13.92
CA THR A 70 -40.46 -0.35 -15.01
C THR A 70 -40.18 1.14 -14.72
N GLU A 71 -39.47 1.77 -15.67
CA GLU A 71 -39.44 3.20 -16.04
C GLU A 71 -38.23 4.05 -15.59
N ASP A 72 -37.33 4.25 -16.55
CA ASP A 72 -36.93 5.55 -17.09
C ASP A 72 -37.12 6.79 -16.20
N ARG A 73 -36.02 7.34 -15.65
CA ARG A 73 -35.64 8.75 -15.87
C ARG A 73 -34.33 9.12 -15.19
N LYS A 74 -33.41 9.62 -16.02
CA LYS A 74 -32.43 10.64 -15.65
C LYS A 74 -33.11 11.77 -14.87
N ARG A 75 -32.79 11.97 -13.59
CA ARG A 75 -32.95 13.26 -12.92
C ARG A 75 -32.00 13.43 -11.73
N THR A 76 -31.01 14.27 -11.97
CA THR A 76 -30.37 15.25 -11.08
C THR A 76 -30.93 15.30 -9.65
N TRP A 77 -30.13 14.88 -8.67
CA TRP A 77 -30.33 15.26 -7.28
C TRP A 77 -29.78 16.67 -7.05
N VAL A 78 -30.68 17.64 -7.11
CA VAL A 78 -30.51 18.94 -6.44
C VAL A 78 -30.76 18.69 -4.96
N VAL A 79 -29.70 18.54 -4.17
CA VAL A 79 -29.82 18.52 -2.71
C VAL A 79 -30.01 19.96 -2.24
N LYS A 80 -31.21 20.25 -1.75
CA LYS A 80 -31.53 21.40 -0.92
C LYS A 80 -31.01 21.10 0.48
N SER A 81 -29.86 21.66 0.85
CA SER A 81 -29.43 21.71 2.24
C SER A 81 -29.99 22.96 2.90
N ASN A 82 -30.73 22.75 3.98
CA ASN A 82 -31.24 23.79 4.86
C ASN A 82 -30.07 24.63 5.39
N LYS A 83 -30.19 25.96 5.31
CA LYS A 83 -29.23 26.89 5.93
C LYS A 83 -29.30 26.74 7.45
N SER A 84 -28.22 26.24 8.05
CA SER A 84 -27.83 26.57 9.42
C SER A 84 -26.71 27.62 9.34
N PRO A 85 -26.81 28.78 10.01
CA PRO A 85 -25.92 29.92 9.78
C PRO A 85 -24.67 29.94 10.66
N ASN A 86 -24.09 28.79 11.03
CA ASN A 86 -22.82 28.71 11.77
C ASN A 86 -22.05 27.45 11.32
N ASP A 87 -21.11 27.58 10.39
CA ASP A 87 -20.01 26.62 10.17
C ASP A 87 -18.96 27.24 9.24
N ASP A 88 -17.86 27.71 9.82
CA ASP A 88 -16.75 28.38 9.11
C ASP A 88 -15.81 27.41 8.37
N ASN A 89 -16.26 26.21 7.96
CA ASN A 89 -15.34 25.26 7.30
C ASN A 89 -15.94 24.33 6.25
N ILE A 90 -17.02 24.74 5.55
CA ILE A 90 -17.45 24.03 4.33
C ILE A 90 -16.66 24.57 3.14
N ILE A 91 -15.44 24.08 2.96
CA ILE A 91 -14.73 24.23 1.68
C ILE A 91 -15.48 23.36 0.67
N THR A 92 -16.12 23.99 -0.30
CA THR A 92 -16.80 23.28 -1.40
C THR A 92 -15.75 22.51 -2.21
N ILE A 93 -16.05 21.30 -2.70
CA ILE A 93 -15.10 20.45 -3.47
C ILE A 93 -14.33 21.23 -4.56
N CYS A 94 -14.95 22.25 -5.15
CA CYS A 94 -14.36 23.12 -6.17
C CYS A 94 -13.25 24.08 -5.66
N GLN A 95 -13.15 24.33 -4.35
CA GLN A 95 -12.16 25.25 -3.76
C GLN A 95 -10.88 24.56 -3.28
N LEU A 96 -10.87 23.22 -3.15
CA LEU A 96 -9.69 22.49 -2.72
C LEU A 96 -8.54 22.58 -3.73
N GLU A 97 -8.85 22.61 -5.03
CA GLU A 97 -7.84 22.76 -6.09
C GLU A 97 -7.17 24.15 -6.11
N LEU A 98 -7.64 25.11 -5.31
CA LEU A 98 -7.05 26.46 -5.18
C LEU A 98 -6.16 26.61 -3.94
N THR A 99 -6.07 25.59 -3.10
CA THR A 99 -5.35 25.64 -1.82
C THR A 99 -4.06 24.83 -1.89
N LYS A 100 -3.01 25.31 -1.23
CA LYS A 100 -1.70 24.66 -1.27
C LYS A 100 -1.74 23.32 -0.51
N PRO A 101 -1.32 22.20 -1.13
CA PRO A 101 -1.44 20.89 -0.50
C PRO A 101 -0.67 20.71 0.81
N ASP A 102 0.39 21.48 1.06
CA ASP A 102 1.12 21.47 2.34
C ASP A 102 0.30 22.04 3.52
N THR A 103 -0.79 22.77 3.24
CA THR A 103 -1.68 23.33 4.27
C THR A 103 -2.92 22.47 4.54
N TRP A 104 -3.08 21.34 3.83
CA TRP A 104 -4.29 20.54 3.93
C TRP A 104 -4.41 19.81 5.27
N THR A 105 -5.59 19.91 5.89
CA THR A 105 -5.99 19.10 7.04
C THR A 105 -6.35 17.67 6.61
N PRO A 106 -6.46 16.71 7.55
CA PRO A 106 -6.92 15.37 7.24
C PRO A 106 -8.31 15.31 6.56
N ASP A 107 -9.21 16.24 6.92
CA ASP A 107 -10.53 16.33 6.28
C ASP A 107 -10.43 16.81 4.82
N GLN A 108 -9.56 17.79 4.55
CA GLN A 108 -9.27 18.26 3.20
C GLN A 108 -8.62 17.17 2.34
N VAL A 109 -7.71 16.38 2.91
CA VAL A 109 -7.13 15.20 2.24
C VAL A 109 -8.20 14.17 1.92
N ALA A 110 -9.08 13.84 2.87
CA ALA A 110 -10.17 12.91 2.62
C ALA A 110 -11.11 13.42 1.51
N GLN A 111 -11.45 14.71 1.52
CA GLN A 111 -12.26 15.33 0.49
C GLN A 111 -11.59 15.30 -0.89
N TYR A 112 -10.27 15.54 -0.96
CA TYR A 112 -9.48 15.39 -2.18
C TYR A 112 -9.56 13.94 -2.71
N VAL A 113 -9.30 12.96 -1.85
CA VAL A 113 -9.33 11.53 -2.22
C VAL A 113 -10.73 11.12 -2.73
N SER A 114 -11.78 11.54 -2.03
CA SER A 114 -13.17 11.32 -2.47
C SER A 114 -13.46 11.97 -3.82
N SER A 115 -12.97 13.19 -4.07
CA SER A 115 -13.17 13.91 -5.34
C SER A 115 -12.50 13.22 -6.54
N LYS A 116 -11.44 12.43 -6.30
CA LYS A 116 -10.76 11.64 -7.33
C LYS A 116 -11.42 10.28 -7.60
N GLY A 117 -12.57 10.02 -6.98
CA GLY A 117 -13.38 8.81 -7.19
C GLY A 117 -13.11 7.68 -6.19
N PHE A 118 -12.43 7.97 -5.08
CA PHE A 118 -12.08 7.01 -4.03
C PHE A 118 -12.84 7.34 -2.73
N ALA A 119 -14.17 7.46 -2.83
CA ALA A 119 -15.01 7.85 -1.69
C ALA A 119 -14.96 6.81 -0.57
N GLU A 120 -14.94 5.51 -0.91
CA GLU A 120 -14.85 4.41 0.05
C GLU A 120 -13.54 4.44 0.84
N GLU A 121 -12.43 4.79 0.19
CA GLU A 121 -11.12 4.85 0.83
C GLU A 121 -10.81 6.21 1.48
N SER A 122 -11.60 7.25 1.20
CA SER A 122 -11.37 8.60 1.74
C SER A 122 -11.39 8.64 3.27
N ASP A 123 -12.25 7.84 3.90
CA ASP A 123 -12.35 7.75 5.35
C ASP A 123 -11.09 7.16 6.00
N LEU A 124 -10.34 6.32 5.28
CA LEU A 124 -9.08 5.76 5.78
C LEU A 124 -8.04 6.86 6.03
N PHE A 125 -8.00 7.88 5.15
CA PHE A 125 -7.09 9.01 5.31
C PHE A 125 -7.43 9.85 6.54
N ARG A 126 -8.74 10.04 6.80
CA ARG A 126 -9.21 10.73 8.01
C ARG A 126 -8.89 9.94 9.28
N GLN A 127 -9.15 8.63 9.28
CA GLN A 127 -8.88 7.75 10.43
C GLN A 127 -7.39 7.66 10.76
N GLN A 128 -6.53 7.62 9.75
CA GLN A 128 -5.07 7.59 9.91
C GLN A 128 -4.48 9.00 10.08
N THR A 129 -5.32 10.04 10.20
CA THR A 129 -4.91 11.43 10.40
C THR A 129 -3.89 11.92 9.36
N ILE A 130 -4.03 11.49 8.11
CA ILE A 130 -3.11 11.85 7.03
C ILE A 130 -3.39 13.30 6.61
N ASP A 131 -2.48 14.20 6.98
CA ASP A 131 -2.49 15.59 6.53
C ASP A 131 -1.84 15.76 5.15
N GLY A 132 -1.89 16.98 4.63
CA GLY A 132 -1.39 17.32 3.31
C GLY A 132 0.10 17.06 3.12
N ILE A 133 0.93 17.42 4.11
CA ILE A 133 2.37 17.17 4.07
C ILE A 133 2.65 15.67 4.06
N SER A 134 1.98 14.90 4.92
CA SER A 134 2.12 13.45 4.96
C SER A 134 1.71 12.84 3.63
N LEU A 135 0.58 13.25 3.05
CA LEU A 135 0.13 12.79 1.73
C LEU A 135 1.18 13.05 0.65
N LEU A 136 1.79 14.24 0.65
CA LEU A 136 2.87 14.59 -0.28
C LEU A 136 4.12 13.74 -0.06
N MET A 137 4.36 13.17 1.12
CA MET A 137 5.52 12.31 1.40
C MET A 137 5.26 10.81 1.18
N MET A 138 3.99 10.40 1.07
CA MET A 138 3.63 8.99 0.92
C MET A 138 4.26 8.36 -0.32
N LYS A 139 4.76 7.14 -0.12
CA LYS A 139 5.31 6.24 -1.13
C LYS A 139 4.25 5.24 -1.56
N ARG A 140 4.48 4.58 -2.70
CA ARG A 140 3.58 3.54 -3.23
C ARG A 140 3.24 2.45 -2.20
N THR A 141 4.22 2.08 -1.36
CA THR A 141 4.06 1.07 -0.30
C THR A 141 3.07 1.48 0.78
N ASP A 142 2.90 2.78 1.03
CA ASP A 142 2.07 3.28 2.13
C ASP A 142 0.59 3.11 1.81
N PHE A 143 0.21 3.15 0.52
CA PHE A 143 -1.15 2.86 0.06
C PHE A 143 -1.47 1.36 0.13
N THR A 144 -0.54 0.50 -0.30
CA THR A 144 -0.79 -0.95 -0.35
C THR A 144 -0.64 -1.64 1.00
N TYR A 145 0.35 -1.26 1.81
CA TYR A 145 0.64 -1.90 3.09
C TYR A 145 0.14 -1.08 4.28
N GLY A 146 0.31 0.25 4.25
CA GLY A 146 -0.14 1.13 5.33
C GLY A 146 -1.66 1.24 5.38
N LEU A 147 -2.29 1.61 4.26
CA LEU A 147 -3.75 1.75 4.15
C LEU A 147 -4.48 0.46 3.76
N LYS A 148 -3.73 -0.64 3.49
CA LYS A 148 -4.27 -1.94 3.08
C LYS A 148 -5.23 -1.87 1.87
N MET A 149 -5.01 -0.90 0.96
CA MET A 149 -5.82 -0.76 -0.25
C MET A 149 -5.48 -1.89 -1.24
N LYS A 150 -6.50 -2.33 -2.00
CA LYS A 150 -6.29 -3.25 -3.13
C LYS A 150 -5.31 -2.63 -4.13
N LEU A 151 -4.44 -3.44 -4.74
CA LEU A 151 -3.34 -2.97 -5.60
C LEU A 151 -3.83 -2.04 -6.73
N GLY A 152 -4.94 -2.37 -7.40
CA GLY A 152 -5.49 -1.55 -8.48
C GLY A 152 -5.86 -0.12 -8.03
N PRO A 153 -6.81 0.05 -7.09
CA PRO A 153 -7.14 1.35 -6.52
C PRO A 153 -5.95 2.10 -5.92
N ALA A 154 -5.06 1.39 -5.20
CA ALA A 154 -3.86 1.98 -4.60
C ALA A 154 -2.95 2.63 -5.66
N LEU A 155 -2.72 1.94 -6.78
CA LEU A 155 -1.91 2.47 -7.88
C LEU A 155 -2.56 3.69 -8.54
N LYS A 156 -3.88 3.66 -8.77
CA LYS A 156 -4.60 4.79 -9.37
C LYS A 156 -4.57 6.02 -8.47
N LEU A 157 -4.77 5.87 -7.16
CA LEU A 157 -4.72 6.98 -6.22
C LEU A 157 -3.29 7.52 -6.06
N TYR A 158 -2.29 6.63 -5.99
CA TYR A 158 -0.88 7.04 -5.95
C TYR A 158 -0.49 7.88 -7.18
N GLU A 159 -1.02 7.58 -8.36
CA GLU A 159 -0.81 8.40 -9.55
C GLU A 159 -1.40 9.80 -9.39
N GLN A 160 -2.59 9.93 -8.80
CA GLN A 160 -3.17 11.25 -8.50
C GLN A 160 -2.29 12.05 -7.53
N VAL A 161 -1.75 11.40 -6.50
CA VAL A 161 -0.83 12.03 -5.53
C VAL A 161 0.49 12.44 -6.20
N CYS A 162 1.03 11.63 -7.11
CA CYS A 162 2.20 12.01 -7.90
C CYS A 162 1.97 13.26 -8.75
N ARG A 163 0.79 13.38 -9.37
CA ARG A 163 0.40 14.58 -10.14
C ARG A 163 0.27 15.80 -9.23
N LEU A 164 -0.39 15.66 -8.08
CA LEU A 164 -0.50 16.71 -7.07
C LEU A 164 0.87 17.22 -6.62
N ARG A 165 1.77 16.30 -6.25
CA ARG A 165 3.13 16.62 -5.81
C ARG A 165 3.91 17.38 -6.88
N ARG A 166 3.86 16.90 -8.13
CA ARG A 166 4.53 17.58 -9.25
C ARG A 166 4.01 19.00 -9.45
N ASN A 167 2.70 19.20 -9.42
CA ASN A 167 2.10 20.53 -9.58
C ASN A 167 2.53 21.47 -8.44
N TYR A 168 2.50 20.99 -7.21
CA TYR A 168 2.98 21.72 -6.04
C TYR A 168 4.45 22.13 -6.16
N GLU A 169 5.33 21.21 -6.58
CA GLU A 169 6.76 21.49 -6.78
C GLU A 169 6.97 22.60 -7.84
N GLN A 170 6.22 22.61 -8.94
CA GLN A 170 6.34 23.65 -9.98
C GLN A 170 5.89 25.04 -9.49
N GLU A 171 4.84 25.11 -8.68
CA GLU A 171 4.37 26.37 -8.08
C GLU A 171 5.35 26.93 -7.05
N THR A 172 5.99 26.06 -6.25
CA THR A 172 7.01 26.51 -5.29
C THR A 172 8.31 26.96 -5.97
N ALA A 173 8.69 26.35 -7.10
CA ALA A 173 9.90 26.69 -7.84
C ALA A 173 9.81 28.02 -8.62
N THR A 174 8.60 28.47 -8.95
CA THR A 174 8.37 29.74 -9.68
C THR A 174 8.18 30.95 -8.76
N ALA A 175 8.01 30.71 -7.45
CA ALA A 175 7.79 31.73 -6.43
C ALA A 175 9.07 32.10 -5.63
N SER A 176 10.21 31.45 -5.90
CA SER A 176 11.54 31.77 -5.34
C SER A 176 12.43 32.46 -6.35
#